data_AF-A0AB35XFG2-F1
#
_entry.id   AF-A0AB35XFG2-F1
#
_cell.length_a   1.000
_cell.length_b   1.000
_cell.length_c   1.000
_cell.angle_alpha   90.00
_cell.angle_beta   90.00
_cell.angle_gamma   90.00
#
_symmetry.space_group_name_H-M   'P 1'
#
loop_
_entity.id
_entity.type
_entity.pdbx_description
1 polymer ?
#
loop_
_entity_poly.entity_id
_entity_poly.type
_entity_poly.pdbx_seq_one_letter_code
_entity_poly.pdbx_strand_id
1 'polypeptide(L)'
;MTVGSGWIGSSAVGETAQRWMSAAGPAINVGVPFWMSTLAGKSKGVKLTVVQKQVGILPPGVRGPQPFPLVEFGYHKAQGFGGITGNYNGREIIALYSSTQFGGLLFQLSGAMSGSVVIKINGAAFTLPYNSSLSAYAITSNNAAYAALQTRVGQTVEVTF
;
A
#
# COMPACT_ATOMS: atom_id res chain seq x y z
N MET A 1 -2.16 -12.83 3.10
CA MET A 1 -3.00 -13.64 2.17
C MET A 1 -4.35 -12.94 2.12
N THR A 2 -5.42 -13.49 1.54
CA THR A 2 -6.74 -12.82 1.61
C THR A 2 -7.73 -13.85 2.11
N VAL A 3 -8.69 -13.45 2.95
CA VAL A 3 -9.72 -14.36 3.46
C VAL A 3 -10.60 -14.82 2.30
N GLY A 4 -10.66 -16.14 2.06
CA GLY A 4 -11.50 -16.74 1.01
C GLY A 4 -12.98 -16.78 1.39
N SER A 5 -13.86 -16.67 0.38
CA SER A 5 -15.33 -16.61 0.56
C SER A 5 -15.98 -17.97 0.90
N GLY A 6 -15.36 -19.10 0.53
CA GLY A 6 -15.93 -20.44 0.77
C GLY A 6 -15.71 -20.96 2.19
N TRP A 7 -14.49 -20.79 2.72
CA TRP A 7 -14.10 -21.26 4.05
C TRP A 7 -13.59 -20.08 4.90
N ILE A 8 -14.49 -19.15 5.21
CA ILE A 8 -14.14 -17.88 5.86
C ILE A 8 -13.45 -18.12 7.22
N GLY A 9 -13.95 -19.07 8.02
CA GLY A 9 -13.40 -19.35 9.35
C GLY A 9 -11.92 -19.78 9.31
N SER A 10 -11.60 -20.84 8.57
CA SER A 10 -10.21 -21.32 8.45
C SER A 10 -9.31 -20.34 7.69
N SER A 11 -9.84 -19.64 6.69
CA SER A 11 -9.10 -18.62 5.95
C SER A 11 -8.76 -17.41 6.82
N ALA A 12 -9.68 -16.95 7.67
CA ALA A 12 -9.44 -15.86 8.60
C ALA A 12 -8.44 -16.25 9.69
N VAL A 13 -8.49 -17.49 10.20
CA VAL A 13 -7.46 -18.01 11.12
C VAL A 13 -6.09 -18.00 10.44
N GLY A 14 -6.00 -18.46 9.19
CA GLY A 14 -4.76 -18.44 8.41
C GLY A 14 -4.22 -17.03 8.13
N GLU A 15 -5.10 -16.07 7.85
CA GLU A 15 -4.72 -14.67 7.58
C GLU A 15 -4.30 -13.91 8.84
N THR A 16 -4.95 -14.19 9.98
CA THR A 16 -4.83 -13.34 11.19
C THR A 16 -4.04 -13.99 12.31
N ALA A 17 -3.83 -15.30 12.25
CA ALA A 17 -3.38 -16.15 13.36
C ALA A 17 -4.28 -16.08 14.61
N GLN A 18 -5.51 -15.57 14.49
CA GLN A 18 -6.47 -15.48 15.59
C GLN A 18 -7.47 -16.62 15.53
N ARG A 19 -7.66 -17.34 16.65
CA ARG A 19 -8.66 -18.41 16.76
C ARG A 19 -10.08 -17.88 17.01
N TRP A 20 -10.19 -16.71 17.63
CA TRP A 20 -11.46 -16.07 17.93
C TRP A 20 -11.79 -15.02 16.88
N MET A 21 -12.99 -15.10 16.29
CA MET A 21 -13.40 -14.15 15.24
C MET A 21 -13.50 -12.73 15.76
N SER A 22 -13.90 -12.54 17.02
CA SER A 22 -13.89 -11.24 17.70
C SER A 22 -12.51 -10.57 17.71
N ALA A 23 -11.42 -11.33 17.61
CA ALA A 23 -10.06 -10.82 17.44
C ALA A 23 -9.59 -10.81 15.97
N ALA A 24 -10.05 -11.77 15.15
CA ALA A 24 -9.69 -11.86 13.74
C ALA A 24 -10.23 -10.68 12.91
N GLY A 25 -11.46 -10.24 13.15
CA GLY A 25 -12.06 -9.10 12.44
C GLY A 25 -11.22 -7.81 12.59
N PRO A 26 -10.94 -7.36 13.83
CA PRO A 26 -10.09 -6.20 14.06
C PRO A 26 -8.69 -6.33 13.44
N ALA A 27 -8.11 -7.53 13.40
CA ALA A 27 -6.80 -7.78 12.81
C ALA A 27 -6.73 -7.55 11.28
N ILE A 28 -7.88 -7.53 10.59
CA ILE A 28 -8.00 -7.17 9.17
C ILE A 28 -8.87 -5.93 8.95
N ASN A 29 -8.90 -5.05 9.95
CA ASN A 29 -9.60 -3.76 9.94
C ASN A 29 -11.12 -3.89 9.73
N VAL A 30 -11.74 -4.85 10.43
CA VAL A 30 -13.20 -4.99 10.55
C VAL A 30 -13.63 -4.68 11.97
N GLY A 31 -14.43 -3.63 12.14
CA GLY A 31 -14.99 -3.24 13.44
C GLY A 31 -16.03 -4.25 13.95
N VAL A 32 -16.18 -4.34 15.27
CA VAL A 32 -17.16 -5.22 15.94
C VAL A 32 -18.42 -4.38 16.30
N PRO A 33 -19.65 -4.90 16.14
CA PRO A 33 -20.03 -6.21 15.59
C PRO A 33 -19.90 -6.28 14.07
N PHE A 34 -19.63 -7.47 13.54
CA PHE A 34 -19.55 -7.71 12.09
C PHE A 34 -20.11 -9.08 11.71
N TRP A 35 -20.51 -9.21 10.44
CA TRP A 35 -20.92 -10.48 9.84
C TRP A 35 -19.70 -11.23 9.28
N MET A 36 -19.64 -12.56 9.43
CA MET A 36 -18.52 -13.35 8.89
C MET A 36 -18.27 -13.11 7.39
N SER A 37 -19.33 -12.98 6.60
CA SER A 37 -19.24 -12.68 5.16
C SER A 37 -18.44 -11.40 4.85
N THR A 38 -18.40 -10.44 5.78
CA THR A 38 -17.62 -9.20 5.60
C THR A 38 -16.12 -9.44 5.67
N LEU A 39 -15.65 -10.54 6.26
CA LEU A 39 -14.23 -10.88 6.32
C LEU A 39 -13.71 -11.30 4.93
N ALA A 40 -14.57 -11.88 4.09
CA ALA A 40 -14.20 -12.35 2.77
C ALA A 40 -13.61 -11.21 1.94
N GLY A 41 -12.47 -11.46 1.29
CA GLY A 41 -11.76 -10.47 0.50
C GLY A 41 -10.90 -9.50 1.33
N LYS A 42 -10.88 -9.56 2.66
CA LYS A 42 -10.01 -8.70 3.47
C LYS A 42 -8.67 -9.37 3.79
N SER A 43 -7.69 -8.53 4.11
CA SER A 43 -6.32 -8.94 4.40
C SER A 43 -5.74 -8.08 5.52
N LYS A 44 -4.85 -8.67 6.33
CA LYS A 44 -4.02 -7.97 7.31
C LYS A 44 -2.95 -7.11 6.62
N GLY A 45 -2.55 -7.51 5.41
CA GLY A 45 -1.50 -6.84 4.66
C GLY A 45 -1.22 -7.41 3.27
N VAL A 46 -0.22 -6.86 2.62
CA VAL A 46 0.22 -7.25 1.28
C VAL A 46 1.72 -7.44 1.24
N LYS A 47 2.18 -8.29 0.32
CA LYS A 47 3.59 -8.42 0.01
C LYS A 47 3.89 -7.50 -1.15
N LEU A 48 4.78 -6.53 -0.93
CA LEU A 48 5.19 -5.54 -1.92
C LEU A 48 6.63 -5.84 -2.35
N THR A 49 6.82 -6.20 -3.61
CA THR A 49 8.14 -6.24 -4.23
C THR A 49 8.53 -4.83 -4.67
N VAL A 50 9.52 -4.26 -3.98
CA VAL A 50 9.94 -2.87 -4.19
C VAL A 50 10.98 -2.83 -5.30
N VAL A 51 10.65 -2.12 -6.37
CA VAL A 51 11.57 -1.86 -7.48
C VAL A 51 11.70 -0.36 -7.66
N GLN A 52 12.88 0.07 -8.10
CA GLN A 52 13.13 1.44 -8.52
C GLN A 52 12.76 1.61 -10.00
N LYS A 53 12.00 2.66 -10.31
CA LYS A 53 11.77 3.11 -11.69
C LYS A 53 12.12 4.58 -11.81
N GLN A 54 12.83 4.93 -12.88
CA GLN A 54 13.03 6.31 -13.28
C GLN A 54 11.92 6.75 -14.23
N VAL A 55 11.21 7.83 -13.89
CA VAL A 55 9.99 8.28 -14.56
C VAL A 55 10.21 9.58 -15.33
N GLY A 56 11.27 10.33 -15.02
CA GLY A 56 11.65 11.54 -15.76
C GLY A 56 13.16 11.68 -15.88
N ILE A 57 13.63 11.90 -17.11
CA ILE A 57 15.02 12.31 -17.41
C ILE A 57 14.99 13.63 -18.16
N LEU A 58 15.95 14.50 -17.84
CA LEU A 58 16.21 15.68 -18.65
C LEU A 58 17.10 15.27 -19.82
N PRO A 59 16.93 15.90 -21.00
CA PRO A 59 17.88 15.76 -22.10
C PRO A 59 19.31 16.08 -21.63
N PRO A 60 20.34 15.46 -22.24
CA PRO A 60 21.73 15.78 -21.95
C PRO A 60 22.00 17.29 -22.06
N GLY A 61 22.61 17.88 -21.03
CA GLY A 61 22.95 19.32 -20.98
C GLY A 61 21.89 20.23 -20.37
N VAL A 62 20.70 19.73 -20.02
CA VAL A 62 19.64 20.53 -19.38
C VAL A 62 19.64 20.28 -17.87
N ARG A 63 19.82 21.35 -17.08
CA ARG A 63 19.57 21.35 -15.63
C ARG A 63 18.11 21.74 -15.37
N GLY A 64 17.28 20.78 -14.96
CA GLY A 64 15.92 21.05 -14.55
C GLY A 64 15.82 21.50 -13.09
N PRO A 65 14.65 22.04 -12.68
CA PRO A 65 14.35 22.31 -11.27
C PRO A 65 14.51 21.04 -10.42
N GLN A 66 15.05 21.14 -9.20
CA GLN A 66 15.06 20.00 -8.28
C GLN A 66 13.60 19.52 -8.07
N PRO A 67 13.30 18.21 -8.15
CA PRO A 67 14.19 17.08 -7.87
C PRO A 67 14.45 16.12 -9.06
N PHE A 68 14.89 16.59 -10.23
CA PHE A 68 15.31 15.66 -11.30
C PHE A 68 16.63 14.91 -10.96
N PRO A 69 16.77 13.64 -11.38
CA PRO A 69 15.78 12.81 -12.08
C PRO A 69 14.62 12.38 -11.17
N LEU A 70 13.43 12.26 -11.76
CA LEU A 70 12.27 11.75 -11.03
C LEU A 70 12.37 10.23 -10.92
N VAL A 71 12.43 9.76 -9.68
CA VAL A 71 12.53 8.35 -9.31
C VAL A 71 11.37 7.95 -8.39
N GLU A 72 10.82 6.77 -8.65
CA GLU A 72 9.79 6.10 -7.88
C GLU A 72 10.28 4.75 -7.35
N PHE A 73 9.83 4.37 -6.15
CA PHE A 73 10.19 3.11 -5.50
C PHE A 73 8.95 2.41 -4.97
N GLY A 74 8.70 1.18 -5.41
CA GLY A 74 7.55 0.39 -4.95
C GLY A 74 6.89 -0.35 -6.10
N TYR A 75 5.57 -0.26 -6.17
CA TYR A 75 4.73 -0.89 -7.17
C TYR A 75 3.78 0.11 -7.83
N HIS A 76 3.64 0.00 -9.15
CA HIS A 76 2.60 0.69 -9.90
C HIS A 76 2.18 -0.12 -11.13
N LYS A 77 0.90 -0.49 -11.18
CA LYS A 77 0.35 -1.35 -12.24
C LYS A 77 0.48 -0.74 -13.64
N ALA A 78 -0.06 0.46 -13.85
CA ALA A 78 -0.06 1.12 -15.16
C ALA A 78 1.34 1.47 -15.66
N GLN A 79 2.27 1.77 -14.76
CA GLN A 79 3.65 2.09 -15.08
C GLN A 79 4.55 0.85 -15.21
N GLY A 80 4.07 -0.34 -14.86
CA GLY A 80 4.77 -1.61 -15.07
C GLY A 80 6.02 -1.80 -14.21
N PHE A 81 6.03 -1.39 -12.94
CA PHE A 81 7.14 -1.65 -12.02
C PHE A 81 6.70 -2.19 -10.67
N GLY A 82 7.61 -2.92 -10.02
CA GLY A 82 7.37 -3.61 -8.76
C GLY A 82 6.41 -4.79 -8.89
N GLY A 83 5.98 -5.30 -7.75
CA GLY A 83 4.95 -6.33 -7.66
C GLY A 83 4.17 -6.21 -6.37
N ILE A 84 2.91 -6.62 -6.38
CA ILE A 84 2.10 -6.67 -5.16
C ILE A 84 1.28 -7.96 -5.12
N THR A 85 1.18 -8.55 -3.94
CA THR A 85 0.34 -9.72 -3.70
C THR A 85 -0.54 -9.49 -2.49
N GLY A 86 -1.85 -9.61 -2.72
CA GLY A 86 -2.90 -9.31 -1.73
C GLY A 86 -3.72 -8.09 -2.14
N ASN A 87 -4.67 -7.74 -1.28
CA ASN A 87 -5.62 -6.67 -1.53
C ASN A 87 -5.85 -5.84 -0.27
N TYR A 88 -6.46 -4.66 -0.44
CA TYR A 88 -6.87 -3.84 0.68
C TYR A 88 -8.39 -3.87 0.78
N ASN A 89 -8.91 -4.51 1.83
CA ASN A 89 -10.34 -4.47 2.13
C ASN A 89 -11.23 -4.89 0.93
N GLY A 90 -10.84 -5.96 0.22
CA GLY A 90 -11.54 -6.44 -0.99
C GLY A 90 -11.20 -5.69 -2.27
N ARG A 91 -10.44 -4.60 -2.20
CA ARG A 91 -10.12 -3.72 -3.34
C ARG A 91 -8.74 -3.99 -3.89
N GLU A 92 -8.63 -3.89 -5.21
CA GLU A 92 -7.35 -4.00 -5.90
C GLU A 92 -6.48 -2.79 -5.55
N ILE A 93 -5.20 -3.06 -5.29
CA ILE A 93 -4.19 -2.01 -5.15
C ILE A 93 -3.62 -1.71 -6.53
N ILE A 94 -3.80 -0.48 -7.01
CA ILE A 94 -3.32 -0.01 -8.31
C ILE A 94 -1.85 0.43 -8.20
N ALA A 95 -1.51 1.07 -7.08
CA ALA A 95 -0.18 1.59 -6.85
C ALA A 95 0.13 1.69 -5.34
N LEU A 96 1.37 1.40 -4.97
CA LEU A 96 1.94 1.67 -3.65
C LEU A 96 3.42 1.98 -3.85
N TYR A 97 3.76 3.26 -3.88
CA TYR A 97 5.13 3.70 -4.16
C TYR A 97 5.46 5.00 -3.45
N SER A 98 6.76 5.23 -3.28
CA SER A 98 7.32 6.52 -2.87
C SER A 98 7.94 7.22 -4.07
N SER A 99 7.92 8.55 -4.08
CA SER A 99 8.46 9.33 -5.19
C SER A 99 9.23 10.54 -4.72
N THR A 100 10.30 10.86 -5.45
CA THR A 100 11.04 12.12 -5.33
C THR A 100 10.20 13.33 -5.74
N GLN A 101 9.18 13.17 -6.60
CA GLN A 101 8.34 14.27 -7.08
C GLN A 101 7.59 14.99 -5.96
N PHE A 102 7.05 14.22 -5.01
CA PHE A 102 6.27 14.74 -3.89
C PHE A 102 6.92 14.44 -2.53
N GLY A 103 8.08 13.77 -2.51
CA GLY A 103 8.86 13.49 -1.31
C GLY A 103 8.08 12.72 -0.25
N GLY A 104 7.38 11.65 -0.62
CA GLY A 104 6.52 10.91 0.30
C GLY A 104 6.02 9.58 -0.24
N LEU A 105 4.86 9.11 0.23
CA LEU A 105 4.26 7.81 -0.12
C LEU A 105 2.85 8.00 -0.71
N LEU A 106 2.55 7.25 -1.76
CA LEU A 106 1.25 7.22 -2.43
C LEU A 106 0.69 5.80 -2.44
N PHE A 107 -0.61 5.69 -2.17
CA PHE A 107 -1.37 4.46 -2.17
C PHE A 107 -2.69 4.65 -2.93
N GLN A 108 -2.82 3.94 -4.04
CA GLN A 108 -3.97 4.03 -4.95
C GLN A 108 -4.71 2.70 -4.99
N LEU A 109 -6.03 2.77 -4.93
CA LEU A 109 -6.93 1.63 -4.94
C LEU A 109 -7.92 1.72 -6.09
N SER A 110 -8.51 0.59 -6.46
CA SER A 110 -9.69 0.58 -7.32
C SER A 110 -10.94 1.11 -6.59
N GLY A 111 -11.80 1.80 -7.35
CA GLY A 111 -13.05 2.38 -6.85
C GLY A 111 -12.90 3.74 -6.14
N ALA A 112 -14.00 4.22 -5.57
CA ALA A 112 -14.05 5.53 -4.90
C ALA A 112 -13.25 5.55 -3.59
N MET A 113 -12.51 6.63 -3.34
CA MET A 113 -11.62 6.80 -2.18
C MET A 113 -12.05 8.01 -1.34
N SER A 114 -11.96 7.90 -0.01
CA SER A 114 -12.27 8.98 0.94
C SER A 114 -11.65 8.69 2.31
N GLY A 115 -11.51 9.73 3.15
CA GLY A 115 -10.96 9.57 4.51
C GLY A 115 -9.45 9.41 4.53
N SER A 116 -8.93 8.53 5.40
CA SER A 116 -7.50 8.26 5.57
C SER A 116 -7.24 6.77 5.73
N VAL A 117 -6.07 6.32 5.28
CA VAL A 117 -5.60 4.93 5.46
C VAL A 117 -4.30 4.96 6.27
N VAL A 118 -4.18 4.05 7.24
CA VAL A 118 -2.91 3.80 7.91
C VAL A 118 -2.21 2.67 7.18
N ILE A 119 -0.93 2.87 6.87
CA ILE A 119 -0.08 1.86 6.24
C ILE A 119 1.14 1.67 7.14
N LYS A 120 1.44 0.43 7.48
CA LYS A 120 2.61 0.05 8.26
C LYS A 120 3.62 -0.66 7.38
N ILE A 121 4.78 -0.06 7.23
CA ILE A 121 5.90 -0.62 6.46
C ILE A 121 7.02 -0.90 7.46
N ASN A 122 7.40 -2.18 7.61
CA ASN A 122 8.45 -2.58 8.55
C ASN A 122 8.21 -2.07 9.99
N GLY A 123 6.95 -2.10 10.45
CA GLY A 123 6.55 -1.64 11.78
C GLY A 123 6.33 -0.13 11.93
N ALA A 124 6.83 0.70 11.00
CA ALA A 124 6.58 2.14 11.00
C ALA A 124 5.21 2.45 10.40
N ALA A 125 4.35 3.16 11.14
CA ALA A 125 3.01 3.53 10.72
C ALA A 125 2.99 4.91 10.04
N PHE A 126 2.34 4.98 8.89
CA PHE A 126 2.11 6.20 8.12
C PHE A 126 0.60 6.40 7.95
N THR A 127 0.08 7.57 8.29
CA THR A 127 -1.32 7.93 8.03
C THR A 127 -1.38 8.72 6.73
N LEU A 128 -2.08 8.19 5.74
CA LEU A 128 -2.21 8.78 4.41
C LEU A 128 -3.64 9.31 4.26
N PRO A 129 -3.86 10.64 4.33
CA PRO A 129 -5.14 11.22 3.97
C PRO A 129 -5.40 11.08 2.47
N TYR A 130 -6.68 11.02 2.08
CA TYR A 130 -7.06 11.05 0.69
C TYR A 130 -6.75 12.42 0.07
N ASN A 131 -6.03 12.41 -1.05
CA ASN A 131 -5.69 13.57 -1.85
C ASN A 131 -6.43 13.49 -3.19
N SER A 132 -7.39 14.38 -3.41
CA SER A 132 -8.22 14.41 -4.62
C SER A 132 -7.43 14.80 -5.88
N SER A 133 -6.41 15.65 -5.77
CA SER A 133 -5.57 16.05 -6.91
C SER A 133 -4.74 14.88 -7.44
N LEU A 134 -4.30 13.98 -6.56
CA LEU A 134 -3.57 12.77 -6.92
C LEU A 134 -4.49 11.56 -7.13
N SER A 135 -5.78 11.69 -6.82
CA SER A 135 -6.73 10.58 -6.81
C SER A 135 -6.21 9.34 -6.06
N ALA A 136 -5.59 9.57 -4.90
CA ALA A 136 -4.94 8.54 -4.09
C ALA A 136 -4.84 8.93 -2.62
N TYR A 137 -4.62 7.97 -1.73
CA TYR A 137 -4.16 8.28 -0.38
C TYR A 137 -2.69 8.64 -0.44
N ALA A 138 -2.32 9.82 0.04
CA ALA A 138 -0.96 10.30 -0.11
C ALA A 138 -0.52 11.08 1.13
N ILE A 139 0.74 10.89 1.50
CA ILE A 139 1.46 11.81 2.35
C ILE A 139 2.60 12.40 1.52
N THR A 140 2.67 13.72 1.46
CA THR A 140 3.70 14.46 0.72
C THR A 140 4.66 15.13 1.70
N SER A 141 5.87 15.44 1.24
CA SER A 141 6.92 16.12 2.03
C SER A 141 7.25 15.42 3.37
N ASN A 142 7.18 14.08 3.38
CA ASN A 142 7.51 13.25 4.53
C ASN A 142 8.69 12.32 4.19
N ASN A 143 9.87 12.70 4.65
CA ASN A 143 11.10 11.98 4.36
C ASN A 143 11.11 10.53 4.90
N ALA A 144 10.46 10.27 6.03
CA ALA A 144 10.38 8.93 6.60
C ALA A 144 9.52 8.00 5.73
N ALA A 145 8.38 8.50 5.23
CA ALA A 145 7.51 7.75 4.33
C ALA A 145 8.18 7.48 2.98
N TYR A 146 8.95 8.45 2.48
CA TYR A 146 9.78 8.28 1.29
C TYR A 146 10.88 7.22 1.49
N ALA A 147 11.66 7.34 2.56
CA ALA A 147 12.76 6.43 2.87
C ALA A 147 12.30 4.98 3.15
N ALA A 148 11.05 4.80 3.61
CA ALA A 148 10.46 3.49 3.93
C ALA A 148 10.51 2.50 2.76
N LEU A 149 10.39 2.97 1.51
CA LEU A 149 10.51 2.13 0.32
C LEU A 149 11.86 2.32 -0.39
N GLN A 150 12.44 3.52 -0.39
CA GLN A 150 13.74 3.76 -1.03
C GLN A 150 14.83 2.80 -0.49
N THR A 151 14.86 2.58 0.81
CA THR A 151 15.85 1.70 1.48
C THR A 151 15.62 0.21 1.23
N ARG A 152 14.57 -0.15 0.49
CA ARG A 152 14.07 -1.52 0.31
C ARG A 152 14.06 -1.98 -1.14
N VAL A 153 14.67 -1.22 -2.04
CA VAL A 153 14.79 -1.60 -3.45
C VAL A 153 15.42 -2.99 -3.57
N GLY A 154 14.78 -3.85 -4.37
CA GLY A 154 15.18 -5.24 -4.57
C GLY A 154 14.65 -6.20 -3.50
N GLN A 155 13.90 -5.72 -2.49
CA GLN A 155 13.32 -6.56 -1.45
C GLN A 155 11.80 -6.72 -1.62
N THR A 156 11.28 -7.83 -1.11
CA THR A 156 9.85 -7.99 -0.86
C THR A 156 9.57 -7.62 0.60
N VAL A 157 8.76 -6.59 0.83
CA VAL A 157 8.40 -6.11 2.15
C VAL A 157 6.95 -6.43 2.47
N GLU A 158 6.67 -6.72 3.74
CA GLU A 158 5.30 -6.82 4.23
C GLU A 158 4.77 -5.43 4.58
N VAL A 159 3.60 -5.13 4.04
CA VAL A 159 2.87 -3.89 4.27
C VAL A 159 1.57 -4.26 4.95
N THR A 160 1.32 -3.75 6.16
CA THR A 160 0.07 -3.99 6.88
C THR A 160 -0.76 -2.72 6.97
N PHE A 161 -2.04 -2.86 7.27
CA PHE A 161 -3.00 -1.74 7.33
C PHE A 161 -3.54 -1.57 8.73
#